data_AF-A0A7X8WT61-F1
#
_entry.id   AF-A0A7X8WT61-F1
#
_cell.length_a   1.000
_cell.length_b   1.000
_cell.length_c   1.000
_cell.angle_alpha   90.00
_cell.angle_beta   90.00
_cell.angle_gamma   90.00
#
_symmetry.space_group_name_H-M   'P 1'
#
loop_
_entity.id
_entity.type
_entity.pdbx_description
1 polymer ?
#
loop_
_entity_poly.entity_id
_entity_poly.type
_entity_poly.pdbx_seq_one_letter_code
_entity_poly.pdbx_strand_id
1 'polypeptide(L)'
;MAYFIVGGVASFLAVVALTVILFYLLRKNWNYANTTPVSFIAPILVIIVMIYIAMTEFVPRALDVVSVASHQFEMTEIDYHPSDVDRNRLTIDGRTYYFDRGTFEKNGQGRYQITYTPRMGYIVSASRLGDRSAP
;
A
#
# COMPACT_ATOMS: atom_id res chain seq x y z
N MET A 1 -3.88 -0.05 -11.32
CA MET A 1 -4.90 -1.07 -11.01
C MET A 1 -4.34 -2.45 -10.66
N ALA A 2 -3.47 -3.07 -11.46
CA ALA A 2 -3.02 -4.43 -11.16
C ALA A 2 -2.22 -4.49 -9.84
N TYR A 3 -1.31 -3.53 -9.64
CA TYR A 3 -0.50 -3.44 -8.41
C TYR A 3 -1.35 -3.16 -7.16
N PHE A 4 -2.42 -2.37 -7.30
CA PHE A 4 -3.40 -2.12 -6.24
C PHE A 4 -4.10 -3.39 -5.77
N ILE A 5 -4.62 -4.19 -6.72
CA ILE A 5 -5.33 -5.44 -6.41
C ILE A 5 -4.39 -6.47 -5.78
N VAL A 6 -3.21 -6.66 -6.37
CA VAL A 6 -2.20 -7.60 -5.84
C VAL A 6 -1.79 -7.20 -4.43
N GLY A 7 -1.60 -5.89 -4.19
CA GLY A 7 -1.35 -5.36 -2.86
C GLY A 7 -2.48 -5.69 -1.88
N GLY A 8 -3.73 -5.42 -2.25
CA GLY A 8 -4.89 -5.74 -1.41
C GLY A 8 -4.93 -7.22 -1.02
N VAL A 9 -4.84 -8.11 -2.00
CA VAL A 9 -4.84 -9.56 -1.79
C VAL A 9 -3.68 -10.00 -0.90
N ALA A 10 -2.47 -9.52 -1.15
CA ALA A 10 -1.30 -9.88 -0.35
C ALA A 10 -1.46 -9.45 1.12
N SER A 11 -1.97 -8.25 1.38
CA SER A 11 -2.20 -7.76 2.74
C SER A 11 -3.28 -8.56 3.47
N PHE A 12 -4.35 -8.94 2.77
CA PHE A 12 -5.40 -9.80 3.31
C PHE A 12 -4.85 -11.19 3.67
N LEU A 13 -4.12 -11.83 2.76
CA LEU A 13 -3.51 -13.14 2.99
C LEU A 13 -2.51 -13.11 4.16
N ALA A 14 -1.75 -12.03 4.30
CA ALA A 14 -0.83 -11.86 5.42
C ALA A 14 -1.57 -11.83 6.77
N VAL A 15 -2.67 -11.08 6.87
CA VAL A 15 -3.51 -11.02 8.08
C VAL A 15 -4.12 -12.39 8.40
N VAL A 16 -4.63 -13.10 7.38
CA VAL A 16 -5.17 -14.46 7.56
C VAL A 16 -4.10 -15.44 8.04
N ALA A 17 -2.91 -15.42 7.42
CA ALA A 17 -1.80 -16.28 7.82
C ALA A 17 -1.36 -16.02 9.27
N LEU A 18 -1.22 -14.75 9.67
CA LEU A 18 -0.90 -14.37 11.04
C LEU A 18 -1.99 -14.80 12.02
N THR A 19 -3.26 -14.72 11.63
CA THR A 19 -4.39 -15.20 12.43
C THR A 19 -4.28 -16.72 12.67
N VAL A 20 -4.01 -17.51 11.62
CA VAL A 20 -3.81 -18.96 11.74
C VAL A 20 -2.62 -19.29 12.66
N ILE A 21 -1.49 -18.59 12.50
CA ILE A 21 -0.31 -18.74 13.36
C ILE A 21 -0.66 -18.41 14.81
N LEU A 22 -1.40 -17.32 15.04
CA LEU A 22 -1.83 -16.93 16.38
C LEU A 22 -2.68 -18.02 17.03
N PHE A 23 -3.66 -18.56 16.33
CA PHE A 23 -4.49 -19.68 16.83
C PHE A 23 -3.64 -20.91 17.17
N TYR A 24 -2.68 -21.25 16.31
CA TYR A 24 -1.76 -22.36 16.57
C TYR A 24 -0.94 -22.13 17.85
N LEU A 25 -0.35 -20.94 18.01
CA LEU A 25 0.46 -20.60 19.18
C LEU A 25 -0.37 -20.55 20.46
N LEU A 26 -1.59 -19.97 20.41
CA LEU A 26 -2.51 -19.96 21.54
C LEU A 26 -2.90 -21.37 21.96
N ARG A 27 -3.21 -22.25 21.00
CA ARG A 27 -3.53 -23.67 21.28
C ARG A 27 -2.35 -24.40 21.92
N LYS A 28 -1.13 -24.16 21.44
CA LYS A 28 0.09 -24.75 22.02
C LYS A 28 0.33 -24.26 23.45
N ASN A 29 0.15 -22.96 23.67
CA ASN A 29 0.29 -22.34 24.99
C ASN A 29 -0.76 -22.87 25.98
N TRP A 30 -2.01 -23.00 25.53
CA TRP A 30 -3.11 -23.56 26.30
C TRP A 30 -2.86 -25.00 26.75
N ASN A 31 -2.25 -25.82 25.89
CA ASN A 31 -1.92 -27.21 26.21
C ASN A 31 -0.67 -27.36 27.09
N TYR A 32 -0.09 -26.26 27.60
CA TYR A 32 1.20 -26.24 28.28
C TYR A 32 2.32 -26.98 27.52
N ALA A 33 2.17 -27.12 26.20
CA ALA A 33 3.13 -27.81 25.32
C ALA A 33 4.31 -26.91 24.93
N ASN A 34 4.46 -25.77 25.61
CA ASN A 34 5.54 -24.83 25.42
C ASN A 34 6.79 -25.32 26.17
N THR A 35 7.81 -25.71 25.42
CA THR A 35 9.10 -26.19 25.98
C THR A 35 10.09 -25.06 26.24
N THR A 36 9.84 -23.85 25.75
CA THR A 36 10.73 -22.69 25.91
C THR A 36 9.99 -21.47 26.43
N PRO A 37 10.63 -20.63 27.27
CA PRO A 37 10.01 -19.43 27.84
C PRO A 37 9.61 -18.40 26.77
N VAL A 38 10.34 -18.33 25.65
CA VAL A 38 10.02 -17.44 24.52
C VAL A 38 8.69 -17.81 23.86
N SER A 39 8.29 -19.08 23.87
CA SER A 39 7.05 -19.57 23.25
C SER A 39 5.79 -19.01 23.93
N PHE A 40 5.89 -18.52 25.18
CA PHE A 40 4.79 -17.87 25.89
C PHE A 40 4.55 -16.43 25.42
N ILE A 41 5.61 -15.74 24.95
CA ILE A 41 5.55 -14.35 24.48
C ILE A 41 5.21 -14.28 22.98
N ALA A 42 5.47 -15.36 22.23
CA ALA A 42 5.22 -15.42 20.79
C ALA A 42 3.81 -14.99 20.34
N PRO A 43 2.70 -15.35 21.01
CA PRO A 43 1.36 -14.88 20.64
C PRO A 43 1.24 -13.35 20.70
N ILE A 44 1.84 -12.72 21.70
CA ILE A 44 1.83 -11.25 21.88
C ILE A 44 2.59 -10.59 20.72
N LEU A 45 3.77 -11.13 20.36
CA LEU A 45 4.54 -10.62 19.23
C LEU A 45 3.76 -10.74 17.91
N VAL A 46 3.06 -11.86 17.69
CA VAL A 46 2.23 -12.04 16.50
C VAL A 46 1.09 -11.02 16.47
N ILE A 47 0.43 -10.73 17.61
CA ILE A 47 -0.60 -9.70 17.69
C ILE A 47 -0.02 -8.32 17.33
N ILE A 48 1.15 -7.96 17.87
CA ILE A 48 1.81 -6.68 17.58
C ILE A 48 2.10 -6.56 16.07
N VAL A 49 2.67 -7.59 15.46
CA VAL A 49 2.96 -7.61 14.01
C VAL A 49 1.66 -7.56 13.19
N MET A 50 0.63 -8.29 13.61
CA MET A 50 -0.67 -8.30 12.94
C MET A 50 -1.34 -6.92 12.99
N ILE A 51 -1.32 -6.24 14.14
CA ILE A 51 -1.85 -4.89 14.28
C ILE A 51 -1.06 -3.92 13.40
N TYR A 52 0.27 -4.02 13.39
CA TYR A 52 1.12 -3.17 12.54
C TYR A 52 0.73 -3.32 11.07
N ILE A 53 0.74 -4.54 10.52
CA ILE A 53 0.38 -4.80 9.12
C ILE A 53 -1.06 -4.39 8.83
N ALA A 54 -1.98 -4.64 9.77
CA ALA A 54 -3.37 -4.24 9.61
C ALA A 54 -3.50 -2.72 9.45
N MET A 55 -2.84 -1.96 10.31
CA MET A 55 -2.92 -0.49 10.33
C MET A 55 -2.18 0.16 9.16
N THR A 56 -1.01 -0.35 8.78
CA THR A 56 -0.18 0.30 7.75
C THR A 56 -0.50 -0.16 6.33
N GLU A 57 -1.04 -1.37 6.15
CA GLU A 57 -1.26 -1.95 4.82
C GLU A 57 -2.72 -2.33 4.58
N PHE A 58 -3.31 -3.17 5.42
CA PHE A 58 -4.62 -3.77 5.11
C PHE A 58 -5.77 -2.76 5.18
N VAL A 59 -5.92 -2.06 6.30
CA VAL A 59 -6.97 -1.05 6.51
C VAL A 59 -6.93 0.06 5.46
N PRO A 60 -5.78 0.73 5.19
CA PRO A 60 -5.75 1.79 4.19
C PRO A 60 -6.06 1.28 2.78
N ARG A 61 -5.58 0.08 2.40
CA ARG A 61 -5.93 -0.55 1.12
C ARG A 61 -7.42 -0.90 1.02
N ALA A 62 -8.00 -1.46 2.07
CA ALA A 62 -9.43 -1.81 2.10
C ALA A 62 -10.31 -0.56 1.93
N LEU A 63 -9.95 0.53 2.61
CA LEU A 63 -10.68 1.79 2.47
C LEU A 63 -10.43 2.45 1.10
N ASP A 64 -9.26 2.28 0.51
CA ASP A 64 -9.00 2.73 -0.86
C ASP A 64 -9.79 1.94 -1.90
N VAL A 65 -10.13 0.66 -1.65
CA VAL A 65 -11.06 -0.10 -2.52
C VAL A 65 -12.43 0.58 -2.54
N VAL A 66 -12.91 1.01 -1.37
CA VAL A 66 -14.17 1.77 -1.27
C VAL A 66 -14.04 3.08 -2.05
N SER A 67 -12.95 3.82 -1.86
CA SER A 67 -12.70 5.07 -2.59
C SER A 67 -12.69 4.87 -4.12
N VAL A 68 -12.07 3.79 -4.62
CA VAL A 68 -12.09 3.42 -6.04
C VAL A 68 -13.51 3.13 -6.51
N ALA A 69 -14.28 2.32 -5.76
CA ALA A 69 -15.65 1.98 -6.11
C ALA A 69 -16.58 3.21 -6.13
N SER A 70 -16.38 4.14 -5.20
CA SER A 70 -17.15 5.39 -5.10
C SER A 70 -16.61 6.54 -5.96
N HIS A 71 -15.56 6.31 -6.75
CA HIS A 71 -14.87 7.35 -7.55
C HIS A 71 -14.40 8.56 -6.72
N GLN A 72 -14.01 8.33 -5.47
CA GLN A 72 -13.46 9.34 -4.57
C GLN A 72 -11.94 9.35 -4.69
N PHE A 73 -11.41 10.32 -5.43
CA PHE A 73 -9.98 10.44 -5.68
C PHE A 73 -9.48 11.83 -5.30
N GLU A 74 -8.21 11.88 -4.88
CA GLU A 74 -7.48 13.14 -4.75
C GLU A 74 -6.76 13.46 -6.06
N MET A 75 -6.62 14.74 -6.36
CA MET A 75 -5.87 15.23 -7.51
C MET A 75 -4.80 16.19 -7.02
N THR A 76 -3.59 16.06 -7.56
CA THR A 76 -2.51 17.02 -7.32
C THR A 76 -1.65 17.16 -8.56
N GLU A 77 -1.02 18.31 -8.68
CA GLU A 77 0.04 18.52 -9.65
C GLU A 77 1.37 18.11 -9.01
N ILE A 78 2.22 17.48 -9.81
CA ILE A 78 3.57 17.07 -9.42
C ILE A 78 4.55 17.45 -10.51
N ASP A 79 5.76 17.83 -10.11
CA ASP A 79 6.92 17.90 -11.00
C ASP A 79 7.57 16.52 -11.03
N TYR A 80 7.34 15.78 -12.11
CA TYR A 80 7.87 14.43 -12.25
C TYR A 80 9.28 14.47 -12.83
N HIS A 81 10.23 13.90 -12.11
CA HIS A 81 11.57 13.58 -12.60
C HIS A 81 11.77 12.05 -12.63
N PRO A 82 12.33 11.47 -13.71
CA PRO A 82 12.60 10.02 -13.77
C PRO A 82 13.51 9.50 -12.65
N SER A 83 14.30 10.36 -12.01
CA SER A 83 15.14 10.03 -10.86
C SER A 83 14.36 9.76 -9.57
N ASP A 84 13.13 10.26 -9.47
CA ASP A 84 12.30 10.17 -8.27
C ASP A 84 11.50 8.86 -8.23
N VAL A 85 11.65 8.05 -9.29
CA VAL A 85 11.01 6.77 -9.48
C VAL A 85 11.93 5.64 -9.03
N ASP A 86 11.45 4.86 -8.06
CA ASP A 86 12.01 3.56 -7.72
C ASP A 86 11.01 2.45 -8.07
N ARG A 87 11.28 1.73 -9.16
CA ARG A 87 10.42 0.66 -9.73
C ARG A 87 8.99 1.12 -10.03
N ASN A 88 8.11 1.02 -9.05
CA ASN A 88 6.67 1.27 -9.13
C ASN A 88 6.24 2.34 -8.11
N ARG A 89 7.22 3.03 -7.53
CA ARG A 89 7.09 3.98 -6.44
C ARG A 89 7.65 5.31 -6.91
N LEU A 90 6.90 6.38 -6.66
CA LEU A 90 7.31 7.75 -6.92
C LEU A 90 7.32 8.49 -5.59
N THR A 91 8.42 9.13 -5.24
CA THR A 91 8.52 9.91 -3.98
C THR A 91 8.72 11.38 -4.30
N ILE A 92 7.73 12.21 -3.99
CA ILE A 92 7.74 13.66 -4.24
C ILE A 92 7.26 14.35 -2.96
N ASP A 93 7.95 15.40 -2.53
CA ASP A 93 7.64 16.20 -1.34
C ASP A 93 7.40 15.36 -0.07
N GLY A 94 8.17 14.27 0.08
CA GLY A 94 8.06 13.34 1.21
C GLY A 94 6.83 12.41 1.16
N ARG A 95 5.94 12.55 0.17
CA ARG A 95 4.83 11.62 -0.05
C ARG A 95 5.22 10.56 -1.08
N THR A 96 4.77 9.34 -0.81
CA THR A 96 4.99 8.19 -1.68
C THR A 96 3.72 7.87 -2.45
N TYR A 97 3.86 7.72 -3.76
CA TYR A 97 2.81 7.31 -4.67
C TYR A 97 3.18 5.98 -5.32
N TYR A 98 2.17 5.14 -5.57
CA TYR A 98 2.34 3.85 -6.24
C TYR A 98 1.63 3.84 -7.57
N PHE A 99 2.26 3.28 -8.60
CA PHE A 99 1.70 3.29 -9.95
C PHE A 99 2.04 2.00 -10.71
N ASP A 100 1.26 1.71 -11.75
CA ASP A 100 1.51 0.55 -12.61
C ASP A 100 2.60 0.87 -13.65
N ARG A 101 3.26 -0.16 -14.20
CA ARG A 101 4.21 0.06 -15.30
C ARG A 101 3.48 0.70 -16.49
N GLY A 102 4.07 1.77 -17.02
CA GLY A 102 3.53 2.52 -18.16
C GLY A 102 2.60 3.68 -17.78
N THR A 103 2.38 3.97 -16.49
CA THR A 103 1.62 5.18 -16.07
C THR A 103 2.32 6.47 -16.48
N PHE A 104 3.65 6.49 -16.48
CA PHE A 104 4.46 7.62 -16.94
C PHE A 104 5.22 7.26 -18.21
N GLU A 105 5.38 8.24 -19.11
CA GLU A 105 6.22 8.09 -20.28
C GLU A 105 7.68 7.86 -19.85
N LYS A 106 8.35 6.91 -20.51
CA LYS A 106 9.76 6.62 -20.26
C LYS A 106 10.59 7.85 -20.67
N ASN A 107 11.23 8.50 -19.71
CA ASN A 107 11.93 9.80 -19.84
C ASN A 107 11.02 11.04 -19.99
N GLY A 108 9.71 10.92 -19.76
CA GLY A 108 8.80 12.07 -19.80
C GLY A 108 8.93 12.92 -18.56
N GLN A 109 9.88 13.85 -18.51
CA GLN A 109 10.01 14.84 -17.43
C GLN A 109 9.00 15.98 -17.61
N GLY A 110 8.49 16.53 -16.50
CA GLY A 110 7.71 17.76 -16.51
C GLY A 110 6.54 17.73 -15.52
N ARG A 111 5.61 18.67 -15.69
CA ARG A 111 4.42 18.77 -14.85
C ARG A 111 3.39 17.72 -15.23
N TYR A 112 2.94 16.95 -14.25
CA TYR A 112 1.85 16.00 -14.39
C TYR A 112 0.74 16.33 -13.41
N GLN A 113 -0.50 16.23 -13.85
CA GLN A 113 -1.64 16.13 -12.96
C GLN A 113 -1.89 14.64 -12.70
N ILE A 114 -1.77 14.22 -11.44
CA ILE A 114 -2.05 12.85 -11.02
C ILE A 114 -3.36 12.79 -10.24
N THR A 115 -4.14 11.75 -10.50
CA THR A 115 -5.33 11.37 -9.72
C THR A 115 -5.00 10.09 -8.96
N TYR A 116 -5.24 10.06 -7.65
CA TYR A 116 -4.77 8.98 -6.79
C TYR A 116 -5.73 8.65 -5.63
N THR A 117 -5.54 7.47 -5.04
CA THR A 117 -6.31 7.05 -3.85
C THR A 117 -5.80 7.75 -2.59
N PRO A 118 -6.69 8.22 -1.71
CA PRO A 118 -6.32 9.15 -0.64
C PRO A 118 -5.36 8.57 0.40
N ARG A 119 -5.46 7.26 0.72
CA ARG A 119 -4.70 6.69 1.84
C ARG A 119 -3.36 6.13 1.39
N MET A 120 -3.38 5.22 0.42
CA MET A 120 -2.16 4.56 -0.06
C MET A 120 -1.46 5.33 -1.18
N GLY A 121 -2.10 6.33 -1.80
CA GLY A 121 -1.48 7.08 -2.90
C GLY A 121 -1.36 6.30 -4.20
N TYR A 122 -2.28 5.38 -4.50
CA TYR A 122 -2.26 4.66 -5.78
C TYR A 122 -2.71 5.58 -6.91
N ILE A 123 -1.84 5.82 -7.88
CA ILE A 123 -2.14 6.63 -9.07
C ILE A 123 -3.09 5.84 -9.98
N VAL A 124 -4.25 6.43 -10.21
CA VAL A 124 -5.31 5.92 -11.09
C VAL A 124 -5.14 6.47 -12.51
N SER A 125 -4.76 7.74 -12.62
CA SER A 125 -4.46 8.39 -13.90
C SER A 125 -3.36 9.44 -13.72
N ALA A 126 -2.57 9.63 -14.76
CA ALA A 126 -1.58 10.69 -14.86
C ALA A 126 -1.73 11.34 -16.23
N SER A 127 -1.83 12.67 -16.26
CA SER A 127 -1.90 13.44 -17.50
C SER A 127 -0.80 14.48 -17.49
N ARG A 128 0.03 14.47 -18.54
CA ARG A 128 1.08 15.48 -18.70
C ARG A 128 0.41 16.82 -18.97
N LEU A 129 0.73 17.80 -18.14
CA LEU A 129 0.37 19.18 -18.39
C LEU A 129 1.39 19.69 -19.42
N GLY A 130 1.03 19.59 -20.70
CA GLY A 130 1.77 20.29 -21.75
C GLY A 130 1.69 21.79 -21.52
N ASP A 131 2.72 22.54 -21.93
CA ASP A 131 2.65 24.00 -22.03
C ASP A 131 1.41 24.36 -22.86
N ARG A 132 0.29 24.65 -22.21
CA ARG A 132 -0.84 25.33 -22.84
C ARG A 132 -0.32 26.72 -23.14
N SER A 133 0.20 26.91 -24.35
CA SER A 133 0.05 28.19 -25.03
C SER A 133 -1.40 28.59 -24.89
N ALA A 134 -1.62 29.66 -24.13
CA ALA A 134 -2.91 30.32 -24.01
C ALA A 134 -3.46 30.62 -25.42
N PRO A 135 -4.79 30.57 -25.62
CA PRO A 135 -5.40 30.96 -26.89
C PRO A 135 -5.09 32.41 -27.27
#